data_AF-A0A0B6ZB74-F1
#
_entry.id   AF-A0A0B6ZB74-F1
#
_cell.length_a   1.000
_cell.length_b   1.000
_cell.length_c   1.000
_cell.angle_alpha   90.00
_cell.angle_beta   90.00
_cell.angle_gamma   90.00
#
_symmetry.space_group_name_H-M   'P 1'
#
loop_
_entity.id
_entity.type
_entity.pdbx_description
1 polymer ?
#
loop_
_entity_poly.entity_id
_entity_poly.type
_entity_poly.pdbx_seq_one_letter_code
_entity_poly.pdbx_strand_id
1 'polypeptide(L)'
;DCKHIQCFDLESYLQLNCDKGLWKCPVCNKSALLEGLEIDQYIWGILTNMTNMQFEEVTINQTASWKPVPIKSMVKEEDTGSQESCQNSWMKAMSP
;
A
#
# COMPACT_ATOMS: atom_id res chain seq x y z
N ASP A 1 6.33 -16.93 -14.93
CA ASP A 1 6.16 -15.59 -15.54
C ASP A 1 4.96 -14.79 -15.06
N CYS A 2 5.20 -14.01 -14.02
CA CYS A 2 4.33 -12.92 -13.58
C CYS A 2 4.47 -11.71 -14.52
N LYS A 3 3.36 -11.04 -14.83
CA LYS A 3 3.33 -9.80 -15.64
C LYS A 3 2.70 -8.67 -14.83
N HIS A 4 3.23 -8.47 -13.63
CA HIS A 4 2.85 -7.43 -12.68
C HIS A 4 4.10 -6.92 -11.97
N ILE A 5 4.05 -5.69 -11.47
CA ILE A 5 5.17 -5.04 -10.77
C ILE A 5 5.22 -5.45 -9.30
N GLN A 6 4.06 -5.75 -8.68
CA GLN A 6 4.00 -6.07 -7.27
C GLN A 6 4.74 -7.38 -6.98
N CYS A 7 5.73 -7.32 -6.11
CA CYS A 7 6.40 -8.49 -5.53
C CYS A 7 5.66 -8.96 -4.28
N PHE A 8 6.05 -10.13 -3.78
CA PHE A 8 5.61 -10.68 -2.51
C PHE A 8 6.83 -11.13 -1.71
N ASP A 9 6.69 -11.18 -0.39
CA ASP A 9 7.74 -11.65 0.51
C ASP A 9 7.99 -13.16 0.31
N LEU A 10 9.27 -13.53 0.22
CA LEU A 10 9.69 -14.90 -0.07
C LEU A 10 9.41 -15.83 1.12
N GLU A 11 9.71 -15.39 2.34
CA GLU A 11 9.53 -16.21 3.54
C GLU A 11 8.05 -16.55 3.75
N SER A 12 7.20 -15.53 3.70
CA SER A 12 5.75 -15.67 3.80
C SER A 12 5.18 -16.55 2.68
N TYR A 13 5.71 -16.44 1.45
CA TYR A 13 5.32 -17.30 0.33
C TYR A 13 5.65 -18.77 0.58
N LEU A 14 6.87 -19.06 1.05
CA LEU A 14 7.29 -20.44 1.34
C LEU A 14 6.47 -21.03 2.47
N GLN A 15 6.20 -20.27 3.53
CA GLN A 15 5.35 -20.71 4.64
C GLN A 15 3.92 -21.03 4.16
N LEU A 16 3.30 -20.13 3.39
CA LEU A 16 1.95 -20.33 2.86
C LEU A 16 1.85 -21.60 1.99
N ASN A 17 2.88 -21.87 1.19
CA ASN A 17 2.89 -23.05 0.31
C ASN A 17 3.30 -24.33 1.02
N CYS A 18 4.05 -24.25 2.12
CA CYS A 18 4.26 -25.39 3.01
C CYS A 18 2.93 -25.89 3.59
N ASP A 19 2.06 -24.96 3.98
CA ASP A 19 0.75 -25.28 4.57
C ASP A 19 -0.30 -25.73 3.53
N LYS A 20 -0.39 -25.01 2.40
CA LYS A 20 -1.49 -25.18 1.44
C LYS A 20 -1.11 -25.96 0.17
N GLY A 21 0.16 -26.03 -0.18
CA GLY A 21 0.66 -26.75 -1.36
C GLY A 21 0.16 -26.25 -2.72
N LEU A 22 -0.28 -24.99 -2.83
CA LEU A 22 -0.91 -24.48 -4.07
C LEU A 22 0.10 -24.07 -5.15
N TRP A 23 1.26 -23.56 -4.75
CA TRP A 23 2.35 -23.07 -5.59
C TRP A 23 1.90 -22.08 -6.68
N LYS A 24 1.14 -21.07 -6.24
CA LYS A 24 0.62 -19.99 -7.09
C LYS A 24 1.02 -18.63 -6.57
N CYS A 25 1.35 -17.73 -7.49
CA CYS A 25 1.66 -16.35 -7.19
C CYS A 25 0.49 -15.70 -6.42
N PRO A 26 0.71 -15.11 -5.24
CA PRO A 26 -0.35 -14.50 -4.43
C PRO A 26 -0.96 -13.26 -5.07
N VAL A 27 -0.29 -12.66 -6.07
CA VAL A 27 -0.77 -11.46 -6.77
C VAL A 27 -1.64 -11.82 -7.97
N CYS A 28 -1.18 -12.73 -8.84
CA CYS A 28 -1.87 -13.03 -10.11
C CYS A 28 -2.39 -14.46 -10.26
N ASN A 29 -2.23 -15.30 -9.24
CA ASN A 29 -2.73 -16.68 -9.19
C ASN A 29 -2.21 -17.62 -10.30
N LYS A 30 -1.17 -17.22 -11.04
CA LYS A 30 -0.44 -18.09 -11.98
C LYS A 30 0.47 -19.04 -11.21
N SER A 31 0.83 -20.16 -11.83
CA SER A 31 1.83 -21.09 -11.27
C SER A 31 3.15 -20.37 -10.98
N ALA A 32 3.71 -20.61 -9.79
CA ALA A 32 4.95 -20.03 -9.30
C ALA A 32 5.74 -21.09 -8.51
N LEU A 33 6.37 -22.00 -9.24
CA LEU A 33 7.22 -23.04 -8.65
C LEU A 33 8.54 -22.45 -8.14
N LEU A 34 9.21 -23.17 -7.24
CA LEU A 34 10.46 -22.75 -6.60
C LEU A 34 11.53 -22.35 -7.63
N GLU A 35 11.65 -23.10 -8.72
CA GLU A 35 12.63 -22.88 -9.79
C GLU A 35 12.38 -21.59 -10.58
N GLY A 36 11.17 -21.04 -10.52
CA GLY A 36 10.78 -19.80 -11.19
C GLY A 36 10.69 -18.58 -10.26
N LEU A 37 11.08 -18.72 -8.99
CA LEU A 37 11.15 -17.60 -8.06
C LEU A 37 12.47 -16.85 -8.24
N GLU A 38 12.40 -15.53 -8.30
CA GLU A 38 13.54 -14.65 -8.52
C GLU A 38 13.41 -13.41 -7.62
N ILE A 39 14.55 -12.81 -7.24
CA ILE A 39 14.59 -11.54 -6.52
C ILE A 39 14.56 -10.40 -7.55
N ASP A 40 13.50 -9.59 -7.49
CA ASP A 40 13.43 -8.36 -8.26
C ASP A 40 14.42 -7.33 -7.72
N GLN A 41 15.45 -7.02 -8.51
CA GLN A 41 16.52 -6.12 -8.13
C GLN A 41 16.05 -4.66 -8.00
N TYR A 42 15.03 -4.26 -8.75
CA TYR A 42 14.51 -2.90 -8.70
C TYR A 42 13.75 -2.65 -7.39
N ILE A 43 12.86 -3.57 -7.02
CA ILE A 43 12.14 -3.50 -5.75
C ILE A 43 13.11 -3.64 -4.56
N TRP A 44 14.09 -4.52 -4.64
CA TRP A 44 15.13 -4.64 -3.61
C TRP A 44 15.94 -3.34 -3.44
N GLY A 45 16.29 -2.67 -4.55
CA GLY A 45 16.91 -1.35 -4.53
C GLY A 45 16.05 -0.28 -3.87
N ILE A 46 14.73 -0.31 -4.06
CA ILE A 46 13.81 0.60 -3.36
C ILE A 46 13.82 0.34 -1.86
N LEU A 47 13.65 -0.92 -1.44
CA LEU A 47 13.56 -1.30 -0.03
C LEU A 47 14.84 -0.96 0.74
N THR A 48 16.01 -1.22 0.16
CA THR A 48 17.31 -0.91 0.78
C THR A 48 17.53 0.59 0.99
N ASN A 49 17.05 1.45 0.08
CA ASN A 49 17.12 2.91 0.22
C ASN A 49 16.15 3.47 1.27
N MET A 50 15.16 2.69 1.70
CA MET A 50 14.13 3.12 2.66
C MET A 50 14.35 2.58 4.08
N THR A 51 15.48 1.93 4.36
CA THR A 51 15.77 1.24 5.64
C THR A 51 15.51 2.08 6.91
N ASN A 52 15.58 3.42 6.82
CA ASN A 52 15.37 4.33 7.97
C ASN A 52 14.08 5.16 7.89
N MET A 53 13.13 4.83 7.00
CA MET A 53 11.89 5.59 6.83
C MET A 53 10.66 4.70 6.92
N GLN A 54 9.58 5.23 7.50
CA GLN A 54 8.31 4.52 7.63
C GLN A 54 7.36 4.93 6.51
N PHE A 55 7.34 4.15 5.44
CA PHE A 55 6.37 4.30 4.34
C PHE A 55 5.84 2.93 3.95
N GLU A 56 4.56 2.88 3.58
CA GLU A 56 3.91 1.66 3.12
C GLU A 56 3.84 1.60 1.59
N GLU A 57 3.91 2.77 0.93
CA GLU A 57 3.73 2.89 -0.51
C GLU A 57 4.76 3.82 -1.15
N VAL A 58 5.08 3.54 -2.40
CA VAL A 58 5.89 4.39 -3.27
C VAL A 58 5.14 4.64 -4.58
N THR A 59 5.31 5.82 -5.14
CA THR A 59 4.88 6.12 -6.52
C THR A 59 6.07 5.95 -7.46
N ILE A 60 5.93 5.10 -8.47
CA ILE A 60 6.91 4.93 -9.55
C ILE A 60 6.42 5.69 -10.79
N ASN A 61 7.28 6.52 -11.39
CA ASN A 61 6.96 7.29 -12.59
C ASN A 61 7.40 6.56 -13.89
N GLN A 62 7.11 7.18 -15.04
CA GLN A 62 7.46 6.61 -16.36
C GLN A 62 8.98 6.50 -16.62
N THR A 63 9.81 7.23 -15.85
CA THR A 63 11.27 7.14 -15.92
C THR A 63 11.85 6.12 -14.92
N ALA A 64 10.99 5.28 -14.33
CA ALA A 64 11.33 4.34 -13.25
C ALA A 64 11.95 4.99 -12.01
N SER A 65 11.79 6.31 -11.86
CA SER A 65 12.12 7.01 -10.63
C SER A 65 10.96 6.86 -9.64
N TRP A 66 11.27 6.77 -8.36
CA TRP A 66 10.28 6.52 -7.32
C TRP A 66 10.35 7.56 -6.21
N LYS A 67 9.23 7.76 -5.52
CA LYS A 67 9.13 8.61 -4.33
C LYS A 67 8.19 7.96 -3.29
N PRO A 68 8.47 8.09 -1.99
CA PRO A 68 7.56 7.59 -0.96
C PRO A 68 6.24 8.35 -0.96
N VAL A 69 5.16 7.66 -0.60
CA VAL A 69 3.84 8.25 -0.35
C VAL A 69 3.74 8.50 1.16
N PRO A 70 3.55 9.75 1.62
CA PRO A 70 3.38 10.04 3.03
C PRO A 70 2.12 9.35 3.58
N ILE A 71 2.26 8.67 4.72
CA ILE A 71 1.13 8.10 5.45
C ILE A 71 0.27 9.29 5.93
N LYS A 72 -0.90 9.48 5.33
CA LYS A 72 -1.88 10.44 5.85
C LYS A 72 -2.45 9.83 7.13
N SER A 73 -1.98 10.31 8.29
CA SER A 73 -2.67 10.05 9.54
C SER A 73 -4.08 10.65 9.42
N MET A 74 -5.09 9.79 9.29
CA MET A 74 -6.48 10.19 9.50
C MET A 74 -6.68 10.41 11.00
N VAL A 75 -6.04 11.44 11.56
CA VAL A 75 -6.54 12.04 12.80
C VAL A 75 -7.70 12.91 12.34
N LYS A 76 -8.91 12.41 12.54
CA LYS A 76 -10.12 13.21 12.47
C LYS A 76 -9.98 14.23 13.61
N GLU A 77 -9.54 15.45 13.30
CA GLU A 77 -9.52 16.55 14.25
C GLU A 77 -10.98 16.79 14.69
N GLU A 78 -11.26 16.47 15.95
CA GLU A 78 -12.45 16.96 16.63
C GLU A 78 -12.26 18.46 16.85
N ASP A 79 -13.11 19.22 16.16
CA ASP A 79 -13.33 20.65 16.27
C ASP A 79 -13.46 21.07 17.75
N THR A 80 -12.38 21.61 18.32
CA THR A 80 -12.43 22.35 19.58
C THR A 80 -12.59 23.83 19.22
N GLY A 81 -13.82 24.29 19.37
CA GLY A 81 -14.27 25.58 18.88
C GLY A 81 -13.49 26.77 19.44
N SER A 82 -13.34 27.77 18.58
CA SER A 82 -13.29 29.17 18.99
C SER A 82 -14.31 29.95 18.16
N GLN A 83 -15.22 30.59 18.88
CA GLN A 83 -16.33 31.37 18.35
C GLN A 83 -15.82 32.67 17.73
N GLU A 84 -16.21 32.97 16.50
CA GLU A 84 -16.47 34.35 16.05
C GLU A 84 -17.77 34.39 15.23
N SER A 85 -18.66 35.31 15.61
CA SER A 85 -20.01 35.46 15.10
C SER A 85 -20.05 36.12 13.72
N CYS A 86 -20.98 35.70 12.85
CA CYS A 86 -22.14 36.52 12.50
C CYS A 86 -23.05 35.83 11.47
N GLN A 87 -24.25 35.48 11.93
CA GLN A 87 -25.54 35.56 11.22
C GLN A 87 -25.62 35.02 9.77
N ASN A 88 -26.38 33.94 9.57
CA ASN A 88 -27.76 34.08 9.09
C ASN A 88 -28.50 32.74 9.06
N SER A 89 -29.75 32.84 9.51
CA SER A 89 -30.77 31.81 9.65
C SER A 89 -31.10 31.09 8.34
N TRP A 90 -30.94 29.77 8.29
CA TRP A 90 -31.96 28.87 7.71
C TRP A 90 -31.75 27.42 8.20
N MET A 91 -32.13 27.15 9.45
CA MET A 91 -32.59 25.80 9.80
C MET A 91 -34.05 25.70 9.42
N LYS A 92 -34.39 24.77 8.52
CA LYS A 92 -35.70 24.13 8.26
C LYS A 92 -35.49 23.25 7.02
N ALA A 93 -35.78 21.96 6.99
CA ALA A 93 -36.43 21.06 7.93
C ALA A 93 -36.06 19.63 7.49
N MET A 94 -36.10 18.69 8.43
CA MET A 94 -36.25 17.26 8.12
C MET A 94 -37.69 16.96 7.71
N SER A 95 -37.83 15.83 6.99
CA SER A 95 -39.00 14.94 6.87
C SER A 95 -39.74 14.95 5.53
N PRO A 96 -40.38 13.83 5.15
CA PRO A 96 -40.40 12.48 5.75
C PRO A 96 -39.38 11.51 5.15
#